data_AF-A0A370QLX9-F1
#
_entry.id   AF-A0A370QLX9-F1
#
_cell.length_a   1.000
_cell.length_b   1.000
_cell.length_c   1.000
_cell.angle_alpha   90.00
_cell.angle_beta   90.00
_cell.angle_gamma   90.00
#
_symmetry.space_group_name_H-M   'P 1'
#
loop_
_entity.id
_entity.type
_entity.pdbx_description
1 polymer ?
#
loop_
_entity_poly.entity_id
_entity_poly.type
_entity_poly.pdbx_seq_one_letter_code
_entity_poly.pdbx_strand_id
1 'polypeptide(L)'
;MTSRISIERGNLIYTQDLGWIDQGHAKGDDARLLWRQFTEEKEYALLKGYFSVNYVQSMSKYRVASGVQTQWFVKRGLPLNMKQSLAMTIMYHTSLRFETLQSNLFLNSGFSCEDLISNLLGFYKTLIPRDYMTLIKPKGKDYSYKIWDYYGDVGKYKNSELKPLIFPDPERFPNNARPYSKPLPFYMSSIKPYPLNMALKDKVLIRNIDRFMGGLYIK
;
A
#
# COMPACT_ATOMS: atom_id res chain seq x y z
N MET A 1 -8.82 -1.00 13.01
CA MET A 1 -9.00 0.33 12.43
C MET A 1 -8.13 1.26 13.24
N THR A 2 -7.29 2.02 12.56
CA THR A 2 -6.39 2.98 13.18
C THR A 2 -7.20 3.98 14.01
N SER A 3 -6.75 4.26 15.23
CA SER A 3 -7.48 5.16 16.14
C SER A 3 -6.53 6.15 16.79
N ARG A 4 -7.07 7.12 17.52
CA ARG A 4 -6.25 8.05 18.31
C ARG A 4 -5.26 7.34 19.24
N ILE A 5 -5.63 6.18 19.79
CA ILE A 5 -4.76 5.34 20.64
C ILE A 5 -3.57 4.78 19.84
N SER A 6 -3.71 4.57 18.53
CA SER A 6 -2.59 4.17 17.67
C SER A 6 -1.48 5.22 17.64
N ILE A 7 -1.80 6.52 17.81
CA ILE A 7 -0.79 7.60 17.94
C ILE A 7 -0.03 7.43 19.25
N GLU A 8 -0.73 7.16 20.36
CA GLU A 8 -0.10 6.95 21.66
C GLU A 8 0.89 5.78 21.61
N ARG A 9 0.48 4.69 20.96
CA ARG A 9 1.29 3.48 20.79
C ARG A 9 2.40 3.62 19.74
N GLY A 10 2.43 4.73 19.00
CA GLY A 10 3.37 4.95 17.90
C GLY A 10 3.05 4.18 16.61
N ASN A 11 1.96 3.41 16.58
CA ASN A 11 1.56 2.64 15.40
C ASN A 11 1.05 3.53 14.25
N LEU A 12 0.51 4.71 14.58
CA LEU A 12 0.13 5.73 13.61
C LEU A 12 0.95 6.98 13.88
N ILE A 13 1.68 7.46 12.86
CA ILE A 13 2.49 8.68 12.96
C ILE A 13 2.10 9.66 11.86
N TYR A 14 2.25 10.95 12.14
CA TYR A 14 2.16 11.99 11.12
C TYR A 14 3.56 12.39 10.63
N THR A 15 3.69 12.59 9.32
CA THR A 15 4.97 12.91 8.67
C THR A 15 4.82 14.12 7.76
N GLN A 16 5.92 14.86 7.56
CA GLN A 16 5.88 16.06 6.72
C GLN A 16 5.62 15.74 5.25
N ASP A 17 6.26 14.69 4.74
CA ASP A 17 6.28 14.43 3.29
C ASP A 17 5.23 13.43 2.84
N LEU A 18 4.74 12.57 3.74
CA LEU A 18 3.74 11.53 3.40
C LEU A 18 2.40 11.64 4.14
N GLY A 19 2.25 12.60 5.08
CA GLY A 19 1.05 12.66 5.92
C GLY A 19 0.99 11.51 6.93
N TRP A 20 -0.18 10.91 7.10
CA TRP A 20 -0.39 9.78 8.02
C TRP A 20 0.27 8.49 7.51
N ILE A 21 0.95 7.77 8.41
CA ILE A 21 1.59 6.48 8.14
C ILE A 21 1.23 5.49 9.25
N ASP A 22 0.67 4.35 8.85
CA ASP A 22 0.56 3.15 9.68
C ASP A 22 1.89 2.40 9.65
N GLN A 23 2.55 2.30 10.80
CA GLN A 23 3.86 1.68 10.92
C GLN A 23 3.81 0.16 10.71
N GLY A 24 2.67 -0.49 10.95
CA GLY A 24 2.45 -1.90 10.69
C GLY A 24 2.48 -2.20 9.20
N HIS A 25 1.71 -1.45 8.41
CA HIS A 25 1.73 -1.52 6.94
C HIS A 25 3.10 -1.12 6.37
N ALA A 26 3.76 -0.11 6.96
CA ALA A 26 5.08 0.34 6.52
C ALA A 26 6.26 -0.59 6.87
N LYS A 27 6.02 -1.77 7.47
CA LYS A 27 7.08 -2.77 7.70
C LYS A 27 7.63 -3.37 6.41
N GLY A 28 6.76 -3.56 5.41
CA GLY A 28 7.11 -4.12 4.10
C GLY A 28 7.29 -5.64 4.09
N ASP A 29 6.71 -6.37 5.04
CA ASP A 29 6.81 -7.84 5.08
C ASP A 29 6.14 -8.50 3.86
N ASP A 30 4.99 -7.98 3.48
CA ASP A 30 4.26 -8.35 2.25
C ASP A 30 5.07 -8.02 0.98
N ALA A 31 5.69 -6.84 0.92
CA ALA A 31 6.55 -6.42 -0.17
C ALA A 31 7.80 -7.32 -0.27
N ARG A 32 8.34 -7.78 0.87
CA ARG A 32 9.49 -8.71 0.90
C ARG A 32 9.13 -10.06 0.33
N LEU A 33 7.94 -10.59 0.67
CA LEU A 33 7.42 -11.83 0.09
C LEU A 33 7.13 -11.69 -1.41
N LEU A 34 6.61 -10.54 -1.83
CA LEU A 34 6.43 -10.23 -3.26
C LEU A 34 7.77 -10.20 -4.00
N TRP A 35 8.73 -9.42 -3.49
CA TRP A 35 10.02 -9.22 -4.12
C TRP A 35 10.86 -10.49 -4.17
N ARG A 36 10.73 -11.36 -3.17
CA ARG A 36 11.34 -12.69 -3.17
C ARG A 36 10.95 -13.52 -4.40
N GLN A 37 9.69 -13.46 -4.84
CA GLN A 37 9.25 -14.20 -6.03
C GLN A 37 9.89 -13.67 -7.31
N PHE A 38 10.12 -12.35 -7.42
CA PHE A 38 10.82 -11.71 -8.54
C PHE A 38 12.34 -11.94 -8.58
N THR A 39 12.94 -12.22 -7.43
CA THR A 39 14.37 -12.51 -7.32
C THR A 39 14.67 -13.98 -7.52
N GLU A 40 13.80 -14.88 -7.03
CA GLU A 40 13.95 -16.32 -7.23
C GLU A 40 13.55 -16.78 -8.65
N GLU A 41 12.58 -16.12 -9.30
CA GLU A 41 12.05 -16.47 -10.64
C GLU A 41 11.80 -17.98 -10.84
N LYS A 42 11.26 -18.68 -9.83
CA LYS A 42 10.99 -20.11 -9.90
C LYS A 42 10.03 -20.42 -11.05
N GLU A 43 10.55 -21.08 -12.08
CA GLU A 43 9.80 -21.36 -13.30
C GLU A 43 8.53 -22.16 -12.98
N TYR A 44 7.42 -21.74 -13.59
CA TYR A 44 6.15 -22.41 -13.44
C TYR A 44 6.11 -23.63 -14.37
N ALA A 45 5.94 -24.83 -13.80
CA ALA A 45 6.07 -26.09 -14.50
C ALA A 45 5.19 -26.20 -15.77
N LEU A 46 4.01 -25.58 -15.76
CA LEU A 46 3.04 -25.65 -16.86
C LEU A 46 3.21 -24.52 -17.90
N LEU A 47 4.04 -23.50 -17.63
CA LEU A 47 4.23 -22.35 -18.51
C LEU A 47 5.71 -21.95 -18.55
N LYS A 48 6.48 -22.65 -19.41
CA LYS A 48 7.92 -22.41 -19.61
C LYS A 48 8.22 -20.94 -19.93
N GLY A 49 9.30 -20.41 -19.34
CA GLY A 49 9.68 -19.02 -19.51
C GLY A 49 8.91 -18.03 -18.63
N TYR A 50 8.02 -18.50 -17.74
CA TYR A 50 7.30 -17.69 -16.77
C TYR A 50 7.46 -18.24 -15.36
N PHE A 51 7.25 -17.38 -14.36
CA PHE A 51 7.14 -17.76 -12.95
C PHE A 51 5.82 -17.24 -12.37
N SER A 52 5.31 -17.93 -11.34
CA SER A 52 4.10 -17.53 -10.64
C SER A 52 4.43 -16.48 -9.57
N VAL A 53 3.66 -15.39 -9.55
CA VAL A 53 3.70 -14.37 -8.50
C VAL A 53 2.34 -14.29 -7.85
N ASN A 54 2.33 -14.51 -6.54
CA ASN A 54 1.16 -14.35 -5.69
C ASN A 54 1.36 -13.13 -4.79
N TYR A 55 0.33 -12.31 -4.69
CA TYR A 55 0.29 -11.22 -3.73
C TYR A 55 -1.06 -11.19 -3.03
N VAL A 56 -1.01 -10.96 -1.72
CA VAL A 56 -2.16 -11.03 -0.83
C VAL A 56 -2.23 -9.73 -0.05
N GLN A 57 -3.40 -9.11 -0.06
CA GLN A 57 -3.78 -8.13 0.94
C GLN A 57 -4.98 -8.63 1.70
N SER A 58 -4.94 -8.49 3.01
CA SER A 58 -6.02 -8.89 3.88
C SER A 58 -6.14 -7.94 5.06
N MET A 59 -7.35 -7.87 5.61
CA MET A 59 -7.62 -7.30 6.92
C MET A 59 -8.37 -8.31 7.77
N SER A 60 -7.98 -8.40 9.03
CA SER A 60 -8.77 -9.05 10.07
C SER A 60 -9.47 -7.97 10.91
N LYS A 61 -10.81 -8.06 11.02
CA LYS A 61 -11.59 -7.26 11.95
C LYS A 61 -12.53 -8.20 12.70
N TYR A 62 -12.38 -8.29 14.02
CA TYR A 62 -13.11 -9.25 14.87
C TYR A 62 -12.93 -10.71 14.39
N ARG A 63 -14.03 -11.44 14.13
CA ARG A 63 -14.05 -12.85 13.68
C ARG A 63 -14.09 -13.02 12.15
N VAL A 64 -13.99 -11.92 11.40
CA VAL A 64 -14.06 -11.94 9.93
C VAL A 64 -12.70 -11.55 9.38
N ALA A 65 -12.09 -12.46 8.63
CA ALA A 65 -10.97 -12.16 7.77
C ALA A 65 -11.50 -11.94 6.36
N SER A 66 -11.11 -10.82 5.75
CA SER A 66 -11.37 -10.53 4.34
C SER A 66 -10.05 -10.23 3.66
N GLY A 67 -9.89 -10.68 2.42
CA GLY A 67 -8.66 -10.51 1.67
C GLY A 67 -8.85 -10.68 0.18
N VAL A 68 -7.91 -10.13 -0.57
CA VAL A 68 -7.76 -10.37 -2.00
C VAL A 68 -6.40 -11.01 -2.21
N GLN A 69 -6.41 -12.14 -2.89
CA GLN A 69 -5.22 -12.74 -3.46
C GLN A 69 -5.26 -12.57 -4.97
N THR A 70 -4.18 -12.07 -5.56
CA THR A 70 -4.00 -12.06 -7.01
C THR A 70 -2.82 -12.94 -7.39
N GLN A 71 -2.97 -13.69 -8.47
CA GLN A 71 -1.92 -14.49 -9.05
C GLN A 71 -1.65 -14.08 -10.49
N TRP A 72 -0.37 -13.93 -10.80
CA TRP A 72 0.15 -13.52 -12.10
C TRP A 72 1.21 -14.50 -12.56
N PHE A 73 1.31 -14.71 -13.87
CA PHE A 73 2.51 -15.28 -14.47
C PHE A 73 3.35 -14.15 -15.04
N VAL A 74 4.61 -14.10 -14.64
CA VAL A 74 5.56 -13.05 -15.03
C VAL A 74 6.63 -13.67 -15.91
N LYS A 75 6.95 -13.02 -17.03
CA LYS A 75 8.01 -13.46 -17.93
C LYS A 75 9.36 -13.46 -17.20
N ARG A 76 10.17 -14.50 -17.39
CA ARG A 76 11.51 -14.65 -16.79
C ARG A 76 12.56 -13.76 -17.46
N GLY A 77 13.65 -13.50 -16.75
CA GLY A 77 14.83 -12.82 -17.29
C GLY A 77 14.62 -11.33 -17.61
N LEU A 78 13.62 -10.70 -17.00
CA LEU A 78 13.36 -9.27 -17.20
C LEU A 78 14.44 -8.41 -16.51
N PRO A 79 14.75 -7.22 -17.05
CA PRO A 79 15.68 -6.32 -16.39
C PRO A 79 15.14 -5.84 -15.04
N LEU A 80 16.04 -5.48 -14.12
CA LEU A 80 15.70 -5.15 -12.72
C LEU A 80 14.63 -4.07 -12.61
N ASN A 81 14.76 -2.97 -13.36
CA ASN A 81 13.80 -1.87 -13.36
C ASN A 81 12.38 -2.34 -13.77
N MET A 82 12.29 -3.20 -14.79
CA MET A 82 11.02 -3.79 -15.21
C MET A 82 10.42 -4.66 -14.11
N LYS A 83 11.21 -5.50 -13.46
CA LYS A 83 10.74 -6.31 -12.32
C LYS A 83 10.19 -5.44 -11.18
N GLN A 84 10.91 -4.38 -10.82
CA GLN A 84 10.47 -3.44 -9.78
C GLN A 84 9.15 -2.76 -10.16
N SER A 85 9.03 -2.28 -11.41
CA SER A 85 7.80 -1.69 -11.94
C SER A 85 6.63 -2.66 -11.96
N LEU A 86 6.85 -3.93 -12.34
CA LEU A 86 5.81 -4.97 -12.34
C LEU A 86 5.39 -5.38 -10.93
N ALA A 87 6.34 -5.49 -9.99
CA ALA A 87 6.04 -5.73 -8.60
C ALA A 87 5.15 -4.61 -8.04
N MET A 88 5.46 -3.35 -8.37
CA MET A 88 4.64 -2.20 -7.99
C MET A 88 3.24 -2.24 -8.63
N THR A 89 3.14 -2.63 -9.91
CA THR A 89 1.86 -2.82 -10.60
C THR A 89 1.00 -3.88 -9.92
N ILE A 90 1.58 -5.02 -9.54
CA ILE A 90 0.86 -6.09 -8.84
C ILE A 90 0.38 -5.61 -7.47
N MET A 91 1.26 -5.03 -6.65
CA MET A 91 0.90 -4.49 -5.33
C MET A 91 -0.23 -3.47 -5.43
N TYR A 92 -0.11 -2.51 -6.36
CA TYR A 92 -1.10 -1.46 -6.56
C TYR A 92 -2.43 -2.01 -7.07
N HIS A 93 -2.41 -2.92 -8.06
CA HIS A 93 -3.62 -3.57 -8.56
C HIS A 93 -4.35 -4.32 -7.45
N THR A 94 -3.64 -5.12 -6.65
CA THR A 94 -4.25 -5.87 -5.55
C THR A 94 -4.82 -4.94 -4.49
N SER A 95 -4.18 -3.79 -4.24
CA SER A 95 -4.66 -2.77 -3.31
C SER A 95 -6.02 -2.24 -3.76
N LEU A 96 -6.14 -1.81 -5.01
CA LEU A 96 -7.40 -1.29 -5.55
C LEU A 96 -8.53 -2.35 -5.56
N ARG A 97 -8.17 -3.63 -5.81
CA ARG A 97 -9.13 -4.74 -5.76
C ARG A 97 -9.61 -5.00 -4.33
N PHE A 98 -8.72 -4.90 -3.36
CA PHE A 98 -9.05 -5.03 -1.94
C PHE A 98 -9.98 -3.92 -1.47
N GLU A 99 -9.73 -2.67 -1.88
CA GLU A 99 -10.63 -1.55 -1.61
C GLU A 99 -12.04 -1.78 -2.15
N THR A 100 -12.13 -2.23 -3.41
CA THR A 100 -13.42 -2.54 -4.06
C THR A 100 -14.18 -3.65 -3.32
N LEU A 101 -13.45 -4.65 -2.80
CA LEU A 101 -14.06 -5.70 -1.98
C LEU A 101 -14.66 -5.11 -0.69
N GLN A 102 -13.90 -4.25 0.00
CA GLN A 102 -14.35 -3.65 1.26
C GLN A 102 -15.52 -2.69 1.08
N SER A 103 -15.59 -1.96 -0.04
CA SER A 103 -16.74 -1.11 -0.37
C SER A 103 -18.00 -1.94 -0.65
N ASN A 104 -17.87 -3.07 -1.34
CA ASN A 104 -19.00 -3.88 -1.78
C ASN A 104 -19.60 -4.77 -0.69
N LEU A 105 -18.82 -5.15 0.34
CA LEU A 105 -19.29 -5.99 1.45
C LEU A 105 -20.10 -5.25 2.54
N PHE A 106 -20.63 -4.05 2.26
CA PHE A 106 -21.41 -3.22 3.20
C PHE A 106 -20.69 -2.89 4.53
N LEU A 107 -19.36 -3.02 4.59
CA LEU A 107 -18.57 -2.71 5.80
C LEU A 107 -18.18 -1.23 5.93
N ASN A 108 -18.56 -0.36 4.98
CA ASN A 108 -18.26 1.08 4.93
C ASN A 108 -16.79 1.47 5.20
N SER A 109 -15.85 0.52 5.10
CA SER A 109 -14.44 0.71 5.40
C SER A 109 -13.59 0.51 4.15
N GLY A 110 -13.79 1.34 3.11
CA GLY A 110 -12.79 1.49 2.04
C GLY A 110 -11.44 2.00 2.59
N PHE A 111 -10.38 2.02 1.78
CA PHE A 111 -9.03 2.39 2.22
C PHE A 111 -9.01 3.65 3.09
N SER A 112 -8.37 3.56 4.24
CA SER A 112 -8.01 4.75 4.99
C SER A 112 -6.89 5.50 4.26
N CYS A 113 -6.78 6.81 4.48
CA CYS A 113 -5.87 7.65 3.68
C CYS A 113 -4.40 7.24 3.77
N GLU A 114 -4.00 6.57 4.85
CA GLU A 114 -2.65 6.10 5.12
C GLU A 114 -2.34 4.75 4.49
N ASP A 115 -3.32 3.91 4.18
CA ASP A 115 -3.10 2.47 3.91
C ASP A 115 -2.18 2.25 2.71
N LEU A 116 -2.56 2.77 1.55
CA LEU A 116 -1.80 2.60 0.31
C LEU A 116 -0.40 3.22 0.39
N ILE A 117 -0.28 4.39 1.02
CA ILE A 117 0.99 5.11 1.16
C ILE A 117 1.92 4.41 2.17
N SER A 118 1.37 3.80 3.21
CA SER A 118 2.12 2.99 4.17
C SER A 118 2.65 1.72 3.52
N ASN A 119 1.82 1.01 2.76
CA ASN A 119 2.27 -0.14 1.96
C ASN A 119 3.35 0.26 0.95
N LEU A 120 3.18 1.42 0.28
CA LEU A 120 4.17 1.97 -0.64
C LEU A 120 5.51 2.28 0.06
N LEU A 121 5.47 2.83 1.27
CA LEU A 121 6.67 3.05 2.08
C LEU A 121 7.38 1.74 2.42
N GLY A 122 6.62 0.71 2.83
CA GLY A 122 7.14 -0.65 3.06
C GLY A 122 7.76 -1.27 1.80
N PHE A 123 7.13 -1.05 0.64
CA PHE A 123 7.64 -1.48 -0.66
C PHE A 123 8.98 -0.84 -0.99
N TYR A 124 9.10 0.48 -0.85
CA TYR A 124 10.36 1.18 -1.09
C TYR A 124 11.47 0.77 -0.12
N LYS A 125 11.16 0.62 1.18
CA LYS A 125 12.10 0.08 2.19
C LYS A 125 12.65 -1.29 1.81
N THR A 126 11.86 -2.10 1.11
CA THR A 126 12.24 -3.45 0.69
C THR A 126 13.07 -3.44 -0.58
N LEU A 127 12.64 -2.74 -1.62
CA LEU A 127 13.27 -2.80 -2.95
C LEU A 127 14.47 -1.86 -3.10
N ILE A 128 14.50 -0.76 -2.35
CA ILE A 128 15.59 0.22 -2.35
C ILE A 128 15.95 0.54 -0.89
N PRO A 129 16.62 -0.36 -0.14
CA PRO A 129 16.87 -0.17 1.29
C PRO A 129 17.61 1.13 1.61
N ARG A 130 16.99 1.99 2.43
CA ARG A 130 17.50 3.29 2.91
C ARG A 130 16.88 3.63 4.27
N ASP A 131 17.41 4.64 4.95
CA ASP A 131 16.76 5.21 6.13
C ASP A 131 15.57 6.09 5.74
N TYR A 132 14.46 5.44 5.36
CA TYR A 132 13.24 6.15 5.01
C TYR A 132 12.60 6.89 6.19
N MET A 133 12.85 6.46 7.43
CA MET A 133 12.24 7.09 8.60
C MET A 133 12.79 8.50 8.81
N THR A 134 14.09 8.71 8.57
CA THR A 134 14.64 10.07 8.55
C THR A 134 14.13 10.86 7.35
N LEU A 135 14.01 10.23 6.17
CA LEU A 135 13.61 10.92 4.94
C LEU A 135 12.17 11.46 4.97
N ILE A 136 11.22 10.71 5.55
CA ILE A 136 9.81 11.11 5.62
C ILE A 136 9.53 12.23 6.64
N LYS A 137 10.52 12.55 7.49
CA LYS A 137 10.46 13.61 8.50
C LYS A 137 9.24 13.46 9.42
N PRO A 138 9.22 12.43 10.29
CA PRO A 138 8.15 12.25 11.26
C PRO A 138 8.02 13.50 12.14
N LYS A 139 6.78 13.86 12.45
CA LYS A 139 6.47 14.90 13.43
C LYS A 139 6.31 14.26 14.81
N GLY A 140 6.43 15.07 15.86
CA GLY A 140 6.21 14.62 17.23
C GLY A 140 4.78 14.13 17.47
N LYS A 141 4.57 13.39 18.57
CA LYS A 141 3.23 12.90 18.96
C LYS A 141 2.23 14.03 19.14
N ASP A 142 2.63 15.13 19.78
CA ASP A 142 1.75 16.30 20.00
C ASP A 142 1.24 16.89 18.68
N TYR A 143 2.10 16.96 17.67
CA TYR A 143 1.69 17.40 16.33
C TYR A 143 0.72 16.40 15.69
N SER A 144 0.97 15.09 15.87
CA SER A 144 0.05 14.06 15.37
C SER A 144 -1.32 14.17 16.05
N TYR A 145 -1.37 14.37 17.38
CA TYR A 145 -2.61 14.64 18.10
C TYR A 145 -3.29 15.91 17.61
N LYS A 146 -2.55 17.00 17.38
CA LYS A 146 -3.11 18.23 16.81
C LYS A 146 -3.82 17.99 15.47
N ILE A 147 -3.18 17.28 14.54
CA ILE A 147 -3.80 16.94 13.25
C ILE A 147 -5.01 16.05 13.48
N TRP A 148 -4.90 15.01 14.31
CA TRP A 148 -6.02 14.10 14.58
C TRP A 148 -7.22 14.81 15.21
N ASP A 149 -7.00 15.67 16.20
CA ASP A 149 -8.07 16.31 16.97
C ASP A 149 -8.81 17.35 16.13
N TYR A 150 -8.15 17.95 15.13
CA TYR A 150 -8.78 18.87 14.18
C TYR A 150 -9.52 18.16 13.04
N TYR A 151 -8.86 17.20 12.37
CA TYR A 151 -9.39 16.54 11.17
C TYR A 151 -10.24 15.30 11.47
N GLY A 152 -10.03 14.69 12.62
CA GLY A 152 -10.66 13.45 13.05
C GLY A 152 -10.00 12.21 12.45
N ASP A 153 -10.75 11.11 12.50
CA ASP A 153 -10.31 9.78 12.09
C ASP A 153 -9.82 9.74 10.63
N VAL A 154 -8.63 9.17 10.45
CA VAL A 154 -8.00 8.92 9.14
C VAL A 154 -8.91 8.12 8.21
N GLY A 155 -9.75 7.22 8.75
CA GLY A 155 -10.69 6.40 7.99
C GLY A 155 -11.79 7.19 7.27
N LYS A 156 -12.02 8.46 7.66
CA LYS A 156 -12.94 9.39 6.95
C LYS A 156 -12.37 9.84 5.61
N TYR A 157 -11.06 9.79 5.45
CA TYR A 157 -10.35 10.21 4.26
C TYR A 157 -9.96 8.99 3.44
N LYS A 158 -10.35 8.97 2.17
CA LYS A 158 -10.04 7.88 1.24
C LYS A 158 -8.89 8.28 0.34
N ASN A 159 -7.96 7.36 0.13
CA ASN A 159 -6.84 7.57 -0.78
C ASN A 159 -6.50 6.29 -1.54
N SER A 160 -6.93 6.23 -2.79
CA SER A 160 -6.63 5.15 -3.73
C SER A 160 -5.53 5.53 -4.72
N GLU A 161 -4.91 6.70 -4.57
CA GLU A 161 -3.82 7.17 -5.42
C GLU A 161 -2.45 6.92 -4.78
N LEU A 162 -1.43 6.69 -5.61
CA LEU A 162 -0.02 6.72 -5.19
C LEU A 162 0.46 8.16 -4.96
N LYS A 163 -0.32 8.94 -4.21
CA LYS A 163 -0.04 10.33 -3.82
C LYS A 163 -0.37 10.50 -2.34
N PRO A 164 0.56 11.00 -1.51
CA PRO A 164 0.25 11.29 -0.12
C PRO A 164 -0.84 12.32 0.04
N LEU A 165 -1.71 12.12 1.04
CA LEU A 165 -2.68 13.11 1.48
C LEU A 165 -2.09 13.91 2.65
N ILE A 166 -1.87 15.20 2.45
CA ILE A 166 -1.29 16.11 3.43
C ILE A 166 -2.41 16.87 4.13
N PHE A 167 -2.33 16.91 5.45
CA PHE A 167 -3.20 17.64 6.35
C PHE A 167 -2.44 18.89 6.85
N PRO A 168 -2.83 20.10 6.37
CA PRO A 168 -2.21 21.35 6.80
C PRO A 168 -2.26 21.54 8.32
N ASP A 169 -1.36 22.35 8.86
CA ASP A 169 -1.42 22.74 10.26
C ASP A 169 -2.63 23.69 10.47
N PRO A 170 -3.64 23.30 11.27
CA PRO A 170 -4.86 24.10 11.44
C PRO A 170 -4.62 25.43 12.15
N GLU A 171 -3.56 25.55 12.96
CA GLU A 171 -3.20 26.79 13.66
C GLU A 171 -2.52 27.79 12.72
N ARG A 172 -1.81 27.29 11.69
CA ARG A 172 -1.12 28.14 10.70
C ARG A 172 -2.06 28.62 9.59
N PHE A 173 -3.08 27.84 9.27
CA PHE A 173 -4.04 28.13 8.20
C PHE A 173 -5.48 28.15 8.74
N PRO A 174 -5.81 29.03 9.70
CA PRO A 174 -7.15 29.12 10.25
C PRO A 174 -8.16 29.38 9.11
N ASN A 175 -9.24 28.61 9.10
CA ASN A 175 -10.36 28.67 8.13
C ASN A 175 -10.08 28.16 6.70
N ASN A 176 -8.86 27.70 6.37
CA ASN A 176 -8.58 27.11 5.05
C ASN A 176 -7.66 25.87 5.09
N ALA A 177 -7.52 25.25 6.25
CA ALA A 177 -6.71 24.05 6.43
C ALA A 177 -7.45 22.82 5.86
N ARG A 178 -7.52 22.67 4.54
CA ARG A 178 -8.14 21.50 3.88
C ARG A 178 -7.09 20.47 3.47
N PRO A 179 -7.33 19.16 3.66
CA PRO A 179 -6.40 18.13 3.19
C PRO A 179 -6.23 18.18 1.66
N TYR A 180 -5.01 17.92 1.18
CA TYR A 180 -4.69 17.98 -0.24
C TYR A 180 -3.67 16.93 -0.64
N SER A 181 -3.75 16.43 -1.88
CA SER A 181 -2.81 15.45 -2.41
C SER A 181 -1.51 16.10 -2.86
N LYS A 182 -0.38 15.44 -2.58
CA LYS A 182 0.97 15.89 -3.00
C LYS A 182 1.60 14.83 -3.93
N PRO A 183 2.45 15.20 -4.89
CA PRO A 183 3.30 14.24 -5.59
C PRO A 183 4.22 13.48 -4.62
N LEU A 184 4.58 12.24 -4.98
CA LEU A 184 5.55 11.48 -4.19
C LEU A 184 6.89 12.22 -4.11
N PRO A 185 7.56 12.19 -2.93
CA PRO A 185 8.88 12.77 -2.79
C PRO A 185 9.90 12.04 -3.66
N PHE A 186 11.01 12.71 -4.02
CA PHE A 186 11.99 12.20 -4.97
C PHE A 186 12.59 10.83 -4.58
N TYR A 187 12.68 10.53 -3.28
CA TYR A 187 13.20 9.27 -2.77
C TYR A 187 12.19 8.11 -2.82
N MET A 188 10.94 8.39 -3.24
CA MET A 188 9.86 7.41 -3.48
C MET A 188 9.21 7.60 -4.87
N SER A 189 9.95 8.17 -5.84
CA SER A 189 9.44 8.38 -7.20
C SER A 189 10.21 7.64 -8.30
N SER A 190 11.21 6.84 -7.92
CA SER A 190 12.10 6.14 -8.86
C SER A 190 11.49 4.88 -9.47
N ILE A 191 10.56 4.22 -8.78
CA ILE A 191 9.81 3.07 -9.30
C ILE A 191 8.41 3.56 -9.64
N LYS A 192 7.97 3.32 -10.87
CA LYS A 192 6.61 3.61 -11.33
C LYS A 192 5.92 2.31 -11.72
N PRO A 193 4.61 2.18 -11.49
CA PRO A 193 3.86 1.02 -11.99
C PRO A 193 4.03 0.92 -13.51
N TYR A 194 4.32 -0.27 -14.01
CA TYR A 194 4.23 -0.54 -15.43
C TYR A 194 2.74 -0.53 -15.85
N PRO A 195 2.37 0.10 -16.97
CA PRO A 195 0.97 0.11 -17.43
C PRO A 195 0.45 -1.32 -17.63
N LEU A 196 -0.60 -1.70 -16.90
CA LEU A 196 -1.10 -3.07 -16.88
C LEU A 196 -1.56 -3.55 -18.26
N ASN A 197 -2.21 -2.68 -19.04
CA ASN A 197 -2.61 -2.96 -20.42
C ASN A 197 -1.41 -3.29 -21.32
N MET A 198 -0.29 -2.57 -21.17
CA MET A 198 0.94 -2.86 -21.89
C MET A 198 1.56 -4.18 -21.40
N ALA A 199 1.64 -4.41 -20.09
CA ALA A 199 2.20 -5.65 -19.55
C ALA A 199 1.48 -6.90 -20.07
N LEU A 200 0.15 -6.82 -20.18
CA LEU A 200 -0.70 -7.89 -20.74
C LEU A 200 -0.50 -8.03 -22.26
N LYS A 201 -0.49 -6.92 -23.00
CA LYS A 201 -0.29 -6.91 -24.45
C LYS A 201 1.07 -7.51 -24.84
N ASP A 202 2.12 -7.12 -24.14
CA ASP A 202 3.49 -7.57 -24.38
C ASP A 202 3.76 -8.97 -23.80
N LYS A 203 2.75 -9.57 -23.15
CA LYS A 203 2.82 -10.85 -22.45
C LYS A 203 3.97 -10.91 -21.43
N VAL A 204 4.28 -9.76 -20.83
CA VAL A 204 5.23 -9.67 -19.71
C VAL A 204 4.53 -10.06 -18.41
N LEU A 205 3.22 -9.78 -18.32
CA LEU A 205 2.30 -10.34 -17.34
C LEU A 205 1.21 -11.13 -18.05
N ILE A 206 0.80 -12.23 -17.43
CA ILE A 206 -0.43 -12.94 -17.76
C ILE A 206 -1.24 -13.04 -16.48
N ARG A 207 -2.49 -12.60 -16.52
CA ARG A 207 -3.39 -12.73 -15.37
C ARG A 207 -3.83 -14.18 -15.25
N ASN A 208 -3.70 -14.77 -14.06
CA ASN A 208 -4.21 -16.11 -13.81
C ASN A 208 -5.53 -16.07 -13.04
N ILE A 209 -5.49 -15.67 -11.76
CA ILE A 209 -6.68 -15.69 -10.90
C ILE A 209 -6.65 -14.57 -9.88
N ASP A 210 -7.82 -14.01 -9.63
CA ASP A 210 -8.10 -13.17 -8.47
C ASP A 210 -9.03 -13.96 -7.57
N ARG A 211 -8.63 -14.21 -6.33
CA ARG A 211 -9.45 -14.88 -5.32
C ARG A 211 -9.83 -13.90 -4.23
N PHE A 212 -11.11 -13.81 -3.95
CA PHE A 212 -11.61 -13.21 -2.73
C PHE A 212 -11.52 -14.23 -1.61
N MET A 213 -10.83 -13.86 -0.54
CA MET A 213 -10.70 -14.66 0.67
C MET A 213 -11.64 -14.05 1.70
N GLY A 214 -12.65 -14.81 2.13
CA GLY A 214 -13.63 -14.35 3.10
C GLY A 214 -14.28 -15.54 3.79
N GLY A 215 -14.33 -15.51 5.12
CA GLY A 215 -14.98 -16.55 5.92
C GLY A 215 -15.26 -16.08 7.35
N LEU A 216 -16.38 -16.54 7.92
CA LEU A 216 -16.64 -16.48 9.35
C LEU A 216 -15.78 -17.54 10.04
N TYR A 217 -14.91 -17.13 10.97
CA TYR A 217 -14.38 -18.08 11.95
C TYR A 217 -15.44 -18.29 13.04
N ILE A 218 -16.15 -19.41 12.96
CA ILE A 218 -16.92 -19.93 14.09
C ILE A 218 -15.90 -20.70 14.95
N LYS A 219 -15.64 -20.20 16.16
CA LYS A 219 -14.95 -20.98 17.19
C LYS A 219 -15.93 -21.98 17.79
#